data_AF-A0A833D5L4-F1
#
_entry.id   AF-A0A833D5L4-F1
#
_cell.length_a   1.000
_cell.length_b   1.000
_cell.length_c   1.000
_cell.angle_alpha   90.00
_cell.angle_beta   90.00
_cell.angle_gamma   90.00
#
_symmetry.space_group_name_H-M   'P 1'
#
loop_
_entity.id
_entity.type
_entity.pdbx_description
1 polymer ?
#
loop_
_entity_poly.entity_id
_entity_poly.type
_entity_poly.pdbx_seq_one_letter_code
_entity_poly.pdbx_strand_id
1 'polypeptide(L)'
;MDEFEKRARAKQQIEAIKGFYLHAIIFTLVILILFFVNWRASDVWWVQWPLLGWGLGLCLHALLVFGRVPGFVSRWEERKMKELTDKM
;
A
#
# COMPACT_ATOMS: atom_id res chain seq x y z
N MET A 1 27.26 4.08 1.29
CA MET A 1 25.97 4.38 0.64
C MET A 1 26.22 5.49 -0.36
N ASP A 2 26.26 5.15 -1.64
CA ASP A 2 26.53 6.10 -2.70
C ASP A 2 25.37 7.12 -2.82
N GLU A 3 25.66 8.37 -3.20
CA GLU A 3 24.62 9.42 -3.30
C GLU A 3 23.53 9.06 -4.31
N PHE A 4 23.87 8.26 -5.33
CA PHE A 4 22.91 7.72 -6.29
C PHE A 4 21.89 6.78 -5.64
N GLU A 5 22.32 5.87 -4.76
CA GLU A 5 21.44 4.93 -4.06
C GLU A 5 20.45 5.64 -3.13
N LYS A 6 20.88 6.70 -2.44
CA LYS A 6 19.99 7.50 -1.59
C LYS A 6 18.89 8.16 -2.41
N ARG A 7 19.24 8.75 -3.56
CA ARG A 7 18.29 9.39 -4.47
C ARG A 7 17.31 8.38 -5.08
N ALA A 8 17.79 7.21 -5.47
CA ALA A 8 16.94 6.14 -5.99
C ALA A 8 15.92 5.65 -4.95
N ARG A 9 16.36 5.39 -3.71
CA ARG A 9 15.45 4.99 -2.60
C ARG A 9 14.43 6.08 -2.29
N ALA A 10 14.85 7.35 -2.25
CA ALA A 10 13.93 8.47 -2.04
C ALA A 10 12.87 8.56 -3.15
N LYS A 11 13.25 8.36 -4.41
CA LYS A 11 12.30 8.33 -5.54
C LYS A 11 11.29 7.19 -5.39
N GLN A 12 11.75 5.97 -5.08
CA GLN A 12 10.87 4.82 -4.87
C GLN A 12 9.85 5.05 -3.74
N GLN A 13 10.29 5.64 -2.63
CA GLN A 13 9.39 6.00 -1.53
C GLN A 13 8.33 7.01 -1.96
N ILE A 14 8.71 8.03 -2.74
CA ILE A 14 7.76 9.04 -3.25
C ILE A 14 6.73 8.38 -4.19
N GLU A 15 7.17 7.47 -5.06
CA GLU A 15 6.26 6.74 -5.97
C GLU A 15 5.29 5.85 -5.20
N ALA A 16 5.77 5.14 -4.18
CA ALA A 16 4.94 4.31 -3.31
C ALA A 16 3.87 5.15 -2.58
N ILE A 17 4.25 6.31 -2.02
CA ILE A 17 3.33 7.25 -1.38
C ILE A 17 2.28 7.76 -2.37
N LYS A 18 2.69 8.17 -3.57
CA LYS A 18 1.76 8.60 -4.63
C LYS A 18 0.78 7.50 -5.02
N GLY A 19 1.28 6.27 -5.18
CA GLY A 19 0.45 5.10 -5.49
C GLY A 19 -0.60 4.83 -4.41
N PHE A 20 -0.23 4.95 -3.14
CA PHE A 20 -1.17 4.84 -2.03
C PHE A 20 -2.27 5.92 -2.08
N TYR A 21 -1.91 7.19 -2.26
CA TYR A 21 -2.90 8.27 -2.32
C TYR A 21 -3.88 8.09 -3.50
N LEU A 22 -3.38 7.66 -4.66
CA LEU A 22 -4.23 7.37 -5.80
C LEU A 22 -5.23 6.25 -5.46
N HIS A 23 -4.75 5.15 -4.85
CA HIS A 23 -5.62 4.05 -4.42
C HIS A 23 -6.67 4.52 -3.39
N ALA A 24 -6.27 5.33 -2.40
CA ALA A 24 -7.16 5.85 -1.37
C ALA A 24 -8.26 6.76 -1.94
N ILE A 25 -7.90 7.63 -2.89
CA ILE A 25 -8.87 8.53 -3.57
C ILE A 25 -9.86 7.71 -4.38
N ILE A 26 -9.37 6.79 -5.22
CA ILE A 26 -10.23 5.93 -6.04
C ILE A 26 -11.16 5.10 -5.15
N PHE A 27 -10.62 4.47 -4.11
CA PHE A 27 -11.40 3.72 -3.13
C PHE A 27 -12.52 4.59 -2.53
N THR A 28 -12.20 5.80 -2.05
CA THR A 28 -13.18 6.69 -1.45
C THR A 28 -14.28 7.07 -2.44
N LEU A 29 -13.92 7.47 -3.66
CA LEU A 29 -14.89 7.85 -4.70
C LEU A 29 -15.80 6.68 -5.07
N VAL A 30 -15.24 5.49 -5.27
CA VAL A 30 -16.01 4.28 -5.60
C VAL A 30 -16.97 3.92 -4.47
N ILE A 31 -16.50 3.89 -3.22
CA ILE A 31 -17.35 3.57 -2.06
C ILE A 31 -18.48 4.58 -1.90
N LEU A 32 -18.24 5.89 -2.11
CA LEU A 32 -19.28 6.90 -2.05
C LEU A 32 -20.36 6.69 -3.13
N ILE A 33 -19.95 6.35 -4.36
CA ILE A 33 -20.87 6.03 -5.45
C ILE A 33 -21.68 4.78 -5.11
N LEU A 34 -21.03 3.70 -4.69
CA LEU A 34 -21.71 2.45 -4.32
C LEU A 34 -22.65 2.63 -3.14
N PHE A 35 -22.26 3.45 -2.16
CA PHE A 35 -23.12 3.79 -1.02
C PHE A 35 -24.38 4.52 -1.48
N PHE A 36 -24.25 5.50 -2.38
CA PHE A 36 -25.39 6.20 -2.96
C PHE A 36 -26.31 5.25 -3.74
N VAL A 37 -25.74 4.35 -4.55
CA VAL A 37 -26.51 3.33 -5.27
C VAL A 37 -27.23 2.40 -4.31
N ASN A 38 -26.55 1.90 -3.27
CA ASN A 38 -27.16 1.03 -2.28
C ASN A 38 -28.32 1.74 -1.58
N TRP A 39 -28.12 2.98 -1.13
CA TRP A 39 -29.14 3.80 -0.48
C TRP A 39 -30.40 3.97 -1.34
N ARG A 40 -30.23 4.07 -2.67
CA ARG A 40 -31.34 4.34 -3.58
C ARG A 40 -32.03 3.10 -4.14
N ALA A 41 -31.30 1.98 -4.27
CA ALA A 41 -31.72 0.83 -5.06
C ALA A 41 -31.96 -0.45 -4.24
N SER A 42 -31.55 -0.51 -2.96
CA SER A 42 -31.68 -1.73 -2.17
C SER A 42 -31.82 -1.46 -0.67
N ASP A 43 -32.74 -2.18 -0.02
CA ASP A 43 -32.83 -2.22 1.44
C ASP A 43 -31.72 -3.08 2.07
N VAL A 44 -30.99 -3.86 1.24
CA VAL A 44 -29.89 -4.70 1.68
C VAL A 44 -28.58 -3.93 1.57
N TRP A 45 -27.79 -3.93 2.64
CA TRP A 45 -26.55 -3.15 2.73
C TRP A 45 -25.34 -3.87 2.11
N TRP A 46 -25.40 -4.18 0.81
CA TRP A 46 -24.35 -4.92 0.11
C TRP A 46 -23.04 -4.14 -0.04
N VAL A 47 -23.05 -2.81 0.03
CA VAL A 47 -21.84 -1.96 -0.04
C VAL A 47 -20.81 -2.27 1.05
N GLN A 48 -21.22 -2.90 2.15
CA GLN A 48 -20.31 -3.34 3.21
C GLN A 48 -19.26 -4.34 2.71
N TRP A 49 -19.58 -5.17 1.71
CA TRP A 49 -18.64 -6.18 1.19
C TRP A 49 -17.48 -5.56 0.40
N PRO A 50 -17.72 -4.68 -0.61
CA PRO A 50 -16.65 -3.90 -1.22
C PRO A 50 -15.88 -3.05 -0.19
N LEU A 51 -16.58 -2.41 0.75
CA LEU A 51 -15.96 -1.57 1.77
C LEU A 51 -14.94 -2.36 2.61
N LEU A 52 -15.34 -3.52 3.14
CA LEU A 52 -14.48 -4.36 3.97
C LEU A 52 -13.37 -5.03 3.17
N GLY A 53 -13.70 -5.60 2.00
CA GLY A 53 -12.73 -6.29 1.16
C GLY A 53 -11.63 -5.38 0.62
N TRP A 54 -12.02 -4.28 -0.04
CA TRP A 54 -11.05 -3.31 -0.56
C TRP A 54 -10.45 -2.44 0.54
N GLY A 55 -11.21 -2.14 1.60
CA GLY A 55 -10.71 -1.40 2.76
C GLY A 55 -9.55 -2.14 3.43
N LEU A 56 -9.63 -3.46 3.57
CA LEU A 56 -8.51 -4.27 4.06
C LEU A 56 -7.28 -4.16 3.13
N GLY A 57 -7.48 -4.21 1.82
CA GLY A 57 -6.41 -4.01 0.84
C GLY A 57 -5.75 -2.62 0.95
N LEU A 58 -6.55 -1.58 1.17
CA LEU A 58 -6.06 -0.22 1.40
C LEU A 58 -5.27 -0.11 2.70
N CYS A 59 -5.73 -0.74 3.78
CA CYS A 59 -5.01 -0.81 5.05
C CYS A 59 -3.66 -1.54 4.90
N LEU A 60 -3.62 -2.66 4.20
CA LEU A 60 -2.37 -3.38 3.93
C LEU A 60 -1.42 -2.55 3.09
N HIS A 61 -1.90 -1.84 2.07
CA HIS A 61 -1.08 -0.93 1.27
C HIS A 61 -0.53 0.22 2.13
N ALA A 62 -1.33 0.79 3.05
CA ALA A 62 -0.86 1.80 3.99
C ALA A 62 0.26 1.28 4.90
N LEU A 63 0.13 0.04 5.40
CA LEU A 63 1.18 -0.60 6.21
C LEU A 63 2.46 -0.86 5.40
N LEU A 64 2.37 -1.18 4.12
CA LEU A 64 3.55 -1.35 3.27
C LEU A 64 4.25 -0.02 2.97
N VAL A 65 3.49 1.06 2.79
CA VAL A 65 4.04 2.38 2.41
C VAL A 65 4.53 3.17 3.62
N PHE A 66 3.79 3.15 4.73
CA PHE A 66 4.08 3.95 5.93
C PHE A 66 4.47 3.11 7.14
N GLY A 67 4.23 1.80 7.12
CA GLY A 67 4.56 0.94 8.23
C GLY A 67 6.06 0.79 8.40
N ARG A 68 6.48 0.65 9.67
CA ARG A 68 7.85 0.24 9.97
C ARG A 68 8.01 -1.22 9.61
N VAL A 69 8.94 -1.50 8.71
CA VAL A 69 9.40 -2.87 8.45
C VAL A 69 9.85 -3.48 9.79
N PRO A 70 9.33 -4.64 10.21
CA PRO A 70 9.77 -5.28 11.44
C PRO A 70 11.29 -5.49 11.40
N GLY A 71 11.99 -5.21 12.49
CA GLY A 71 13.46 -5.26 12.52
C GLY A 71 14.06 -6.62 12.13
N PHE A 72 13.29 -7.72 12.23
CA PHE A 72 13.73 -9.03 11.76
C PHE A 72 13.76 -9.13 10.23
N VAL A 73 12.83 -8.48 9.53
CA VAL A 73 12.74 -8.48 8.06
C VAL A 73 13.87 -7.66 7.48
N SER A 74 14.11 -6.46 8.03
CA SER A 74 15.24 -5.60 7.62
C SER A 74 16.59 -6.31 7.82
N ARG A 75 16.79 -7.02 8.94
CA ARG A 75 18.00 -7.85 9.15
C ARG A 75 18.11 -9.02 8.17
N TRP A 76 16.98 -9.62 7.79
CA TRP A 76 16.98 -10.68 6.78
C TRP A 76 17.33 -10.13 5.38
N GLU A 77 16.80 -8.97 5.01
CA GLU A 77 17.12 -8.28 3.75
C GLU A 77 18.60 -7.91 3.66
N GLU A 78 19.18 -7.36 4.73
CA GLU A 78 20.62 -7.06 4.77
C GLU A 78 21.48 -8.31 4.59
N ARG A 79 21.13 -9.43 5.24
CA ARG A 79 21.84 -10.70 5.04
C ARG A 79 21.72 -11.19 3.60
N LYS A 80 20.53 -11.10 3.00
CA LYS A 80 20.32 -11.53 1.62
C LYS A 80 21.04 -10.66 0.60
N MET A 81 21.09 -9.35 0.82
CA MET A 81 21.92 -8.48 -0.02
C MET A 81 23.39 -8.88 0.07
N LYS A 82 23.93 -9.10 1.28
CA LYS A 82 25.32 -9.58 1.44
C LYS A 82 25.57 -10.91 0.73
N GLU A 83 24.69 -11.90 0.88
CA GLU A 83 24.83 -13.21 0.20
C GLU A 83 24.85 -13.09 -1.32
N LEU A 84 24.08 -12.16 -1.90
CA LEU A 84 24.02 -11.97 -3.35
C LEU A 84 25.24 -11.21 -3.87
N THR A 85 25.70 -10.17 -3.15
CA THR A 85 26.91 -9.43 -3.51
C THR A 85 28.17 -10.26 -3.39
N ASP A 86 28.26 -11.14 -2.39
CA ASP A 86 29.42 -12.02 -2.19
C ASP A 86 29.51 -13.17 -3.23
N LYS A 87 28.38 -13.45 -3.91
CA LYS A 87 28.29 -14.43 -5.00
C LYS A 87 28.53 -13.85 -6.39
N MET A 88 28.63 -12.53 -6.53
CA MET A 88 28.92 -11.83 -7.80
C MET A 88 30.39 -11.44 -7.88
#